data_AF-H0S9H8-F1
#
_entry.id   AF-H0S9H8-F1
#
_cell.length_a   1.000
_cell.length_b   1.000
_cell.length_c   1.000
_cell.angle_alpha   90.00
_cell.angle_beta   90.00
_cell.angle_gamma   90.00
#
_symmetry.space_group_name_H-M   'P 1'
#
loop_
_entity.id
_entity.type
_entity.pdbx_description
1 polymer ?
#
loop_
_entity_poly.entity_id
_entity_poly.type
_entity_poly.pdbx_seq_one_letter_code
_entity_poly.pdbx_strand_id
1 'polypeptide(L)'
;MPAVQETVDRVRRIDVDQYRYGFETVIESEKAPKGLSEDTIRFISGKKNEPAWMLEWRLEAYRRWLTMQEPTWARVDYPKIDFQDLYYYAAPKPKKQLSSIDEIDPEILKTYEKLGIPLREVAILEGVEPKPGAGSPETRKIAVDAVFDSVSVATTFKEELKKAGVIFMPISEAIREYPELVQKYLGSVVPTSDNFYATLNSAVFSDGSFVYVPPGVRCPMELSTYFRINERNTGQFERTLIIADKGAYVSYLEGCTAPQRDENQLHAAVVELVAMDDAEIKYSTVQNWYPGNSEGKGGIYNFVTKRGDCRGANSKISWTQVETGSAITWKYPSCILRGDNSRGEFYSIAISNGFQQVDSGTKMIHLGKNTSSRIISKGIAAGKSQNTYRGLVTAHRKATGARNFTACDSLLIGDKCGAHTVPYIEAKNSSATFEHEATTSKISEDVLFYCIQRGLSQEEAVGLVVNGFVKDVLQQLPMEFAVEAQKLISISLEGSVG
;
A
#
# COMPACT_ATOMS: atom_id res chain seq x y z
N MET A 1 8.06 -35.68 30.38
CA MET A 1 6.64 -35.33 30.18
C MET A 1 6.33 -35.39 28.69
N PRO A 2 5.65 -36.44 28.20
CA PRO A 2 5.31 -36.62 26.79
C PRO A 2 4.41 -35.50 26.22
N ALA A 3 3.60 -34.87 27.07
CA ALA A 3 2.68 -33.78 26.70
C ALA A 3 3.38 -32.49 26.21
N VAL A 4 4.65 -32.26 26.56
CA VAL A 4 5.39 -31.06 26.10
C VAL A 4 5.84 -31.23 24.65
N GLN A 5 6.20 -32.45 24.24
CA GLN A 5 6.63 -32.75 22.88
C GLN A 5 5.45 -32.67 21.90
N GLU A 6 4.28 -33.19 22.29
CA GLU A 6 3.05 -33.12 21.49
C GLU A 6 2.53 -31.69 21.29
N THR A 7 2.69 -30.81 22.30
CA THR A 7 2.37 -29.38 22.18
C THR A 7 3.40 -28.66 21.30
N VAL A 8 4.70 -28.93 21.45
CA VAL A 8 5.75 -28.39 20.58
C VAL A 8 5.60 -28.87 19.13
N ASP A 9 5.16 -30.12 18.93
CA ASP A 9 4.89 -30.69 17.61
C ASP A 9 3.56 -30.21 17.00
N ARG A 10 2.56 -29.85 17.83
CA ARG A 10 1.35 -29.12 17.38
C ARG A 10 1.67 -27.68 17.01
N VAL A 11 2.50 -26.98 17.79
CA VAL A 11 2.93 -25.61 17.53
C VAL A 11 3.79 -25.55 16.24
N ARG A 12 4.69 -26.52 16.02
CA ARG A 12 5.41 -26.68 14.74
C ARG A 12 4.53 -26.99 13.53
N ARG A 13 3.32 -27.54 13.73
CA ARG A 13 2.34 -27.80 12.67
C ARG A 13 1.38 -26.63 12.43
N ILE A 14 1.39 -25.61 13.30
CA ILE A 14 0.57 -24.40 13.19
C ILE A 14 1.40 -23.23 12.62
N ASP A 15 2.68 -23.48 12.30
CA ASP A 15 3.64 -22.54 11.73
C ASP A 15 3.30 -22.23 10.25
N VAL A 16 2.81 -21.02 9.97
CA VAL A 16 2.80 -20.37 8.63
C VAL A 16 1.94 -21.03 7.52
N ASP A 17 1.61 -22.31 7.62
CA ASP A 17 0.83 -23.10 6.65
C ASP A 17 -0.68 -22.82 6.68
N GLN A 18 -1.15 -21.99 7.61
CA GLN A 18 -2.55 -21.55 7.69
C GLN A 18 -2.73 -20.07 7.29
N TYR A 19 -2.01 -19.58 6.29
CA TYR A 19 -2.34 -18.28 5.71
C TYR A 19 -3.75 -18.34 5.09
N ARG A 20 -4.73 -17.81 5.83
CA ARG A 20 -6.16 -17.90 5.54
C ARG A 20 -6.54 -17.39 4.14
N TYR A 21 -5.76 -16.47 3.59
CA TYR A 21 -5.96 -15.86 2.27
C TYR A 21 -5.07 -16.47 1.18
N GLY A 22 -4.39 -17.58 1.46
CA GLY A 22 -3.40 -18.20 0.58
C GLY A 22 -3.94 -18.95 -0.63
N PHE A 23 -5.26 -18.96 -0.80
CA PHE A 23 -5.92 -19.76 -1.82
C PHE A 23 -5.73 -19.18 -3.22
N GLU A 24 -5.44 -20.06 -4.18
CA GLU A 24 -5.32 -19.72 -5.60
C GLU A 24 -6.71 -19.71 -6.27
N THR A 25 -6.93 -18.80 -7.22
CA THR A 25 -8.10 -18.86 -8.10
C THR A 25 -7.60 -19.15 -9.53
N VAL A 26 -7.97 -20.29 -10.11
CA VAL A 26 -7.53 -20.67 -11.46
C VAL A 26 -8.38 -19.91 -12.49
N ILE A 27 -7.86 -18.82 -13.03
CA ILE A 27 -8.48 -18.05 -14.10
C ILE A 27 -7.59 -18.17 -15.35
N GLU A 28 -8.15 -18.45 -16.52
CA GLU A 28 -7.38 -18.41 -17.76
C GLU A 28 -6.96 -16.97 -18.08
N SER A 29 -5.66 -16.71 -18.17
CA SER A 29 -5.09 -15.37 -18.43
C SER A 29 -4.35 -15.31 -19.76
N GLU A 30 -4.45 -14.16 -20.46
CA GLU A 30 -3.54 -13.80 -21.55
C GLU A 30 -2.28 -13.13 -20.96
N LYS A 31 -1.08 -13.59 -21.35
CA LYS A 31 0.21 -13.07 -20.84
C LYS A 31 1.03 -12.44 -21.95
N ALA A 32 1.80 -11.40 -21.63
CA ALA A 32 2.87 -10.93 -22.51
C ALA A 32 3.97 -12.01 -22.68
N PRO A 33 4.83 -11.90 -23.70
CA PRO A 33 6.08 -12.66 -23.74
C PRO A 33 6.88 -12.48 -22.44
N LYS A 34 7.56 -13.54 -22.01
CA LYS A 34 8.41 -13.50 -20.82
C LYS A 34 9.61 -12.58 -21.07
N GLY A 35 9.95 -11.77 -20.07
CA GLY A 35 11.10 -10.88 -20.10
C GLY A 35 10.79 -9.45 -20.54
N LEU A 36 11.78 -8.58 -20.31
CA LEU A 36 11.67 -7.14 -20.48
C LEU A 36 12.48 -6.69 -21.70
N SER A 37 11.78 -6.15 -22.69
CA SER A 37 12.35 -5.57 -23.90
C SER A 37 11.51 -4.39 -24.39
N GLU A 38 12.01 -3.66 -25.40
CA GLU A 38 11.19 -2.65 -26.09
C GLU A 38 9.91 -3.28 -26.69
N ASP A 39 9.97 -4.54 -27.14
CA ASP A 39 8.81 -5.24 -27.71
C ASP A 39 7.75 -5.54 -26.64
N THR A 40 8.17 -5.93 -25.43
CA THR A 40 7.24 -6.09 -24.29
C THR A 40 6.54 -4.77 -23.97
N ILE A 41 7.25 -3.64 -24.03
CA ILE A 41 6.67 -2.31 -23.78
C ILE A 41 5.70 -1.91 -24.88
N ARG A 42 6.06 -2.13 -26.15
CA ARG A 42 5.18 -1.89 -27.30
C ARG A 42 3.93 -2.78 -27.23
N PHE A 43 4.08 -4.02 -26.76
CA PHE A 43 2.96 -4.93 -26.53
C PHE A 43 2.00 -4.39 -25.46
N ILE A 44 2.50 -3.97 -24.29
CA ILE A 44 1.68 -3.40 -23.21
C ILE A 44 0.93 -2.16 -23.72
N SER A 45 1.65 -1.23 -24.35
CA SER A 45 1.10 0.02 -24.86
C SER A 45 0.04 -0.20 -25.94
N GLY A 46 0.30 -1.14 -26.86
CA GLY A 46 -0.65 -1.54 -27.91
C GLY A 46 -1.90 -2.21 -27.34
N LYS A 47 -1.77 -3.08 -26.34
CA LYS A 47 -2.90 -3.75 -25.66
C LYS A 47 -3.82 -2.76 -24.96
N LYS A 48 -3.25 -1.70 -24.36
CA LYS A 48 -4.02 -0.66 -23.66
C LYS A 48 -4.50 0.46 -24.61
N ASN A 49 -4.12 0.41 -25.89
CA ASN A 49 -4.43 1.42 -26.90
C ASN A 49 -4.00 2.83 -26.46
N GLU A 50 -2.76 2.95 -25.99
CA GLU A 50 -2.23 4.21 -25.47
C GLU A 50 -1.86 5.20 -26.59
N PRO A 51 -1.95 6.52 -26.32
CA PRO A 51 -1.43 7.54 -27.22
C PRO A 51 0.10 7.43 -27.42
N ALA A 52 0.58 7.91 -28.57
CA ALA A 52 2.01 7.82 -28.94
C ALA A 52 2.98 8.45 -27.92
N TRP A 53 2.56 9.53 -27.23
CA TRP A 53 3.40 10.17 -26.20
C TRP A 53 3.65 9.25 -25.00
N MET A 54 2.68 8.40 -24.65
CA MET A 54 2.80 7.48 -23.52
C MET A 54 3.75 6.33 -23.86
N LEU A 55 3.70 5.83 -25.10
CA LEU A 55 4.66 4.83 -25.59
C LEU A 55 6.09 5.37 -25.55
N GLU A 56 6.34 6.59 -26.04
CA GLU A 56 7.69 7.17 -26.01
C GLU A 56 8.17 7.38 -24.57
N TRP A 57 7.30 7.84 -23.67
CA TRP A 57 7.61 7.98 -22.25
C TRP A 57 8.04 6.65 -21.60
N ARG A 58 7.35 5.55 -21.92
CA ARG A 58 7.71 4.20 -21.43
C ARG A 58 9.04 3.72 -22.00
N LEU A 59 9.29 3.93 -23.30
CA LEU A 59 10.54 3.56 -23.95
C LEU A 59 11.72 4.34 -23.41
N GLU A 60 11.56 5.64 -23.16
CA GLU A 60 12.58 6.47 -22.50
C GLU A 60 12.89 5.96 -21.09
N ALA A 61 11.86 5.65 -20.30
CA ALA A 61 12.03 5.07 -18.97
C ALA A 61 12.81 3.74 -19.03
N TYR A 62 12.49 2.85 -19.97
CA TYR A 62 13.21 1.59 -20.15
C TYR A 62 14.67 1.78 -20.56
N ARG A 63 14.95 2.60 -21.57
CA ARG A 63 16.31 2.91 -22.00
C ARG A 63 17.14 3.50 -20.86
N ARG A 64 16.52 4.35 -20.03
CA ARG A 64 17.15 4.88 -18.83
C ARG A 64 17.42 3.79 -17.80
N TRP A 65 16.44 2.94 -17.52
CA TRP A 65 16.55 1.84 -16.56
C TRP A 65 17.74 0.93 -16.85
N LEU A 66 18.00 0.61 -18.12
CA LEU A 66 19.16 -0.18 -18.56
C LEU A 66 20.52 0.42 -18.15
N THR A 67 20.58 1.74 -17.90
CA THR A 67 21.81 2.43 -17.46
C THR A 67 21.95 2.51 -15.94
N MET A 68 20.92 2.12 -15.19
CA MET A 68 20.88 2.22 -13.74
C MET A 68 21.42 0.95 -13.07
N GLN A 69 21.94 1.10 -11.85
CA GLN A 69 22.31 -0.02 -10.99
C GLN A 69 21.29 -0.17 -9.87
N GLU A 70 20.96 -1.41 -9.54
CA GLU A 70 20.08 -1.72 -8.42
C GLU A 70 20.74 -1.28 -7.09
N PRO A 71 20.02 -0.51 -6.25
CA PRO A 71 20.56 -0.02 -5.00
C PRO A 71 20.71 -1.12 -3.93
N THR A 72 21.81 -1.09 -3.15
CA THR A 72 22.13 -2.09 -2.12
C THR A 72 22.29 -1.51 -0.70
N TRP A 73 21.86 -0.27 -0.49
CA TRP A 73 22.10 0.46 0.77
C TRP A 73 21.06 0.18 1.86
N ALA A 74 19.89 -0.37 1.51
CA ALA A 74 18.83 -0.65 2.47
C ALA A 74 19.19 -1.82 3.36
N ARG A 75 18.57 -1.88 4.55
CA ARG A 75 18.81 -2.96 5.51
C ARG A 75 17.93 -4.17 5.21
N VAL A 76 18.03 -4.67 3.98
CA VAL A 76 17.31 -5.82 3.47
C VAL A 76 18.27 -6.68 2.64
N ASP A 77 18.10 -7.99 2.70
CA ASP A 77 18.87 -8.95 1.91
C ASP A 77 17.92 -9.84 1.10
N TYR A 78 18.15 -9.94 -0.20
CA TYR A 78 17.41 -10.80 -1.13
C TYR A 78 18.27 -11.25 -2.30
N PRO A 79 17.96 -12.43 -2.88
CA PRO A 79 18.54 -12.85 -4.15
C PRO A 79 18.24 -11.84 -5.26
N LYS A 80 19.20 -11.65 -6.18
CA LYS A 80 18.98 -10.79 -7.35
C LYS A 80 17.75 -11.25 -8.14
N ILE A 81 16.91 -10.28 -8.49
CA ILE A 81 15.71 -10.51 -9.29
C ILE A 81 16.12 -10.69 -10.75
N ASP A 82 15.72 -11.79 -11.37
CA ASP A 82 15.85 -11.96 -12.82
C ASP A 82 14.69 -11.27 -13.54
N PHE A 83 14.92 -10.04 -13.97
CA PHE A 83 13.93 -9.25 -14.70
C PHE A 83 13.57 -9.83 -16.08
N GLN A 84 14.35 -10.77 -16.60
CA GLN A 84 14.00 -11.49 -17.84
C GLN A 84 13.11 -12.71 -17.58
N ASP A 85 13.00 -13.14 -16.32
CA ASP A 85 12.16 -14.27 -15.92
C ASP A 85 10.78 -13.84 -15.37
N LEU A 86 10.32 -12.62 -15.68
CA LEU A 86 9.02 -12.09 -15.25
C LEU A 86 8.05 -11.92 -16.42
N TYR A 87 6.76 -12.07 -16.12
CA TYR A 87 5.68 -11.58 -16.96
C TYR A 87 5.28 -10.17 -16.51
N TYR A 88 5.34 -9.21 -17.44
CA TYR A 88 5.03 -7.79 -17.18
C TYR A 88 3.59 -7.39 -17.49
N TYR A 89 2.80 -8.32 -18.01
CA TYR A 89 1.39 -8.15 -18.29
C TYR A 89 0.69 -9.50 -18.19
N ALA A 90 -0.39 -9.54 -17.42
CA ALA A 90 -1.34 -10.64 -17.40
C ALA A 90 -2.75 -10.08 -17.23
N ALA A 91 -3.66 -10.46 -18.13
CA ALA A 91 -5.06 -10.08 -18.05
C ALA A 91 -5.93 -11.34 -18.03
N PRO A 92 -6.95 -11.42 -17.15
CA PRO A 92 -7.97 -12.45 -17.23
C PRO A 92 -8.61 -12.45 -18.63
N LYS A 93 -8.83 -13.62 -19.23
CA LYS A 93 -9.63 -13.69 -20.46
C LYS A 93 -11.03 -13.16 -20.18
N PRO A 94 -11.60 -12.30 -21.04
CA PRO A 94 -12.94 -11.80 -20.85
C PRO A 94 -13.94 -12.96 -20.79
N LYS A 95 -14.61 -13.14 -19.65
CA LYS A 95 -15.76 -14.04 -19.53
C LYS A 95 -16.99 -13.36 -20.18
N LYS A 96 -17.96 -14.17 -20.61
CA LYS A 96 -19.27 -13.68 -21.09
C LYS A 96 -19.89 -12.77 -20.03
N GLN A 97 -20.55 -11.70 -20.48
CA GLN A 97 -21.35 -10.81 -19.63
C GLN A 97 -22.43 -11.65 -18.93
N LEU A 98 -22.40 -11.69 -17.59
CA LEU A 98 -23.30 -12.51 -16.78
C LEU A 98 -24.55 -11.70 -16.41
N SER A 99 -25.72 -12.30 -16.57
CA SER A 99 -27.02 -11.65 -16.36
C SER A 99 -27.50 -11.64 -14.91
N SER A 100 -26.89 -12.44 -14.02
CA SER A 100 -27.28 -12.60 -12.61
C SER A 100 -26.09 -12.96 -11.72
N ILE A 101 -26.21 -12.66 -10.42
CA ILE A 101 -25.29 -13.11 -9.35
C ILE A 101 -25.17 -14.63 -9.35
N ASP A 102 -26.24 -15.33 -9.71
CA ASP A 102 -26.28 -16.80 -9.74
C ASP A 102 -25.45 -17.40 -10.88
N GLU A 103 -25.00 -16.59 -11.84
CA GLU A 103 -24.13 -17.01 -12.94
C GLU A 103 -22.63 -16.80 -12.61
N ILE A 104 -22.32 -16.14 -11.49
CA ILE A 104 -20.94 -15.98 -11.01
C ILE A 104 -20.42 -17.35 -10.58
N ASP A 105 -19.18 -17.64 -10.97
CA ASP A 105 -18.51 -18.88 -10.60
C ASP A 105 -18.55 -19.11 -9.08
N PRO A 106 -19.07 -20.25 -8.59
CA PRO A 106 -19.16 -20.54 -7.17
C PRO A 106 -17.80 -20.48 -6.45
N GLU A 107 -16.68 -20.73 -7.14
CA GLU A 107 -15.35 -20.59 -6.56
C GLU A 107 -14.95 -19.12 -6.34
N ILE A 108 -15.40 -18.22 -7.21
CA ILE A 108 -15.21 -16.78 -7.10
C ILE A 108 -16.06 -16.21 -5.96
N LEU A 109 -17.32 -16.61 -5.84
CA LEU A 109 -18.19 -16.21 -4.70
C LEU A 109 -17.61 -16.66 -3.35
N LYS A 110 -17.15 -17.93 -3.25
CA LYS A 110 -16.48 -18.45 -2.04
C LYS A 110 -15.18 -17.72 -1.72
N THR A 111 -14.47 -17.30 -2.76
CA THR A 111 -13.24 -16.52 -2.67
C THR A 111 -13.50 -15.14 -2.05
N TYR A 112 -14.53 -14.44 -2.53
CA TYR A 112 -14.89 -13.13 -1.98
C TYR A 112 -15.49 -13.20 -0.58
N GLU A 113 -16.29 -14.23 -0.29
CA GLU A 113 -16.80 -14.50 1.06
C GLU A 113 -15.65 -14.76 2.05
N LYS A 114 -14.59 -15.47 1.63
CA LYS A 114 -13.37 -15.66 2.43
C LYS A 114 -12.58 -14.36 2.63
N LEU A 115 -12.58 -13.46 1.64
CA LEU A 115 -11.95 -12.15 1.71
C LEU A 115 -12.76 -11.14 2.54
N GLY A 116 -14.01 -11.47 2.92
CA GLY A 116 -14.88 -10.59 3.68
C GLY A 116 -15.50 -9.44 2.87
N ILE A 117 -15.43 -9.52 1.54
CA ILE A 117 -16.00 -8.51 0.64
C ILE A 117 -17.52 -8.71 0.58
N PRO A 118 -18.35 -7.69 0.88
CA PRO A 118 -19.80 -7.82 0.85
C PRO A 118 -20.32 -8.33 -0.51
N LEU A 119 -21.24 -9.31 -0.50
CA LEU A 119 -21.80 -9.96 -1.70
C LEU A 119 -22.38 -8.98 -2.74
N ARG A 120 -22.81 -7.78 -2.31
CA ARG A 120 -23.31 -6.74 -3.22
C ARG A 120 -22.18 -6.07 -4.02
N GLU A 121 -21.01 -5.90 -3.41
CA GLU A 121 -19.82 -5.41 -4.11
C GLU A 121 -19.32 -6.47 -5.08
N VAL A 122 -19.29 -7.74 -4.67
CA VAL A 122 -18.97 -8.89 -5.52
C VAL A 122 -19.84 -8.96 -6.77
N ALA A 123 -21.15 -8.76 -6.62
CA ALA A 123 -22.09 -8.73 -7.75
C ALA A 123 -21.72 -7.65 -8.79
N ILE A 124 -21.32 -6.47 -8.32
CA ILE A 124 -20.93 -5.37 -9.20
C ILE A 124 -19.54 -5.63 -9.81
N LEU A 125 -18.62 -6.24 -9.06
CA LEU A 125 -17.28 -6.62 -9.52
C LEU A 125 -17.31 -7.69 -10.62
N GLU A 126 -18.28 -8.59 -10.59
CA GLU A 126 -18.45 -9.64 -11.60
C GLU A 126 -19.39 -9.23 -12.76
N GLY A 127 -19.75 -7.94 -12.84
CA GLY A 127 -20.49 -7.37 -13.96
C GLY A 127 -22.00 -7.62 -13.95
N VAL A 128 -22.58 -7.98 -12.80
CA VAL A 128 -24.04 -8.16 -12.66
C VAL A 128 -24.73 -6.82 -12.41
N GLU A 129 -25.68 -6.45 -13.26
CA GLU A 129 -26.49 -5.24 -13.07
C GLU A 129 -27.31 -5.32 -11.76
N PRO A 130 -27.25 -4.29 -10.89
CA PRO A 130 -28.03 -4.30 -9.67
C PRO A 130 -29.52 -4.15 -9.96
N LYS A 131 -30.35 -5.03 -9.40
CA LYS A 131 -31.82 -4.88 -9.44
C LYS A 131 -32.23 -3.59 -8.72
N PRO A 132 -33.10 -2.75 -9.32
CA PRO A 132 -33.61 -1.55 -8.65
C PRO A 132 -34.46 -1.94 -7.43
N GLY A 133 -34.18 -1.37 -6.26
CA GLY A 133 -35.11 -1.40 -5.10
C GLY A 133 -34.68 -2.17 -3.84
N ALA A 134 -33.50 -2.80 -3.78
CA ALA A 134 -33.00 -3.41 -2.54
C ALA A 134 -32.23 -2.37 -1.69
N GLY A 135 -32.97 -1.59 -0.90
CA GLY A 135 -32.41 -0.65 0.07
C GLY A 135 -32.54 -1.17 1.50
N SER A 136 -31.41 -1.26 2.22
CA SER A 136 -31.37 -1.13 3.68
C SER A 136 -30.50 0.10 4.04
N PRO A 137 -30.73 0.74 5.20
CA PRO A 137 -30.24 2.09 5.47
C PRO A 137 -28.85 2.12 6.13
N GLU A 138 -28.15 3.24 5.92
CA GLU A 138 -27.05 3.79 6.75
C GLU A 138 -25.63 3.19 6.69
N THR A 139 -25.25 2.38 5.70
CA THR A 139 -23.82 2.19 5.41
C THR A 139 -23.28 3.36 4.57
N ARG A 140 -22.13 3.93 4.96
CA ARG A 140 -21.44 4.96 4.17
C ARG A 140 -21.20 4.42 2.76
N LYS A 141 -21.50 5.24 1.75
CA LYS A 141 -21.21 4.89 0.36
C LYS A 141 -19.69 4.92 0.18
N ILE A 142 -19.08 3.83 -0.27
CA ILE A 142 -17.66 3.74 -0.63
C ILE A 142 -17.59 3.39 -2.12
N ALA A 143 -16.83 4.17 -2.89
CA ALA A 143 -16.55 3.83 -4.28
C ALA A 143 -15.37 2.86 -4.33
N VAL A 144 -15.55 1.69 -4.94
CA VAL A 144 -14.57 0.61 -4.99
C VAL A 144 -14.15 0.38 -6.44
N ASP A 145 -12.84 0.39 -6.70
CA ASP A 145 -12.20 -0.09 -7.93
C ASP A 145 -11.44 -1.40 -7.61
N ALA A 146 -11.81 -2.52 -8.23
CA ALA A 146 -11.10 -3.79 -8.02
C ALA A 146 -10.14 -4.07 -9.16
N VAL A 147 -8.84 -4.17 -8.83
CA VAL A 147 -7.77 -4.46 -9.78
C VAL A 147 -7.27 -5.88 -9.56
N PHE A 148 -7.40 -6.71 -10.59
CA PHE A 148 -6.90 -8.08 -10.63
C PHE A 148 -5.71 -8.17 -11.58
N ASP A 149 -4.55 -8.59 -11.05
CA ASP A 149 -3.28 -8.67 -11.76
C ASP A 149 -2.89 -7.35 -12.45
N SER A 150 -3.22 -7.17 -13.74
CA SER A 150 -2.86 -6.00 -14.56
C SER A 150 -4.07 -5.20 -15.10
N VAL A 151 -5.29 -5.51 -14.65
CA VAL A 151 -6.53 -4.90 -15.19
C VAL A 151 -7.56 -4.61 -14.08
N SER A 152 -8.15 -3.41 -14.09
CA SER A 152 -9.36 -3.08 -13.32
C SER A 152 -10.59 -3.80 -13.90
N VAL A 153 -11.33 -4.47 -13.02
CA VAL A 153 -12.48 -5.32 -13.39
C VAL A 153 -13.81 -4.57 -13.23
N ALA A 154 -13.95 -3.70 -12.22
CA ALA A 154 -15.12 -2.84 -12.07
C ALA A 154 -14.87 -1.65 -11.13
N THR A 155 -15.59 -0.55 -11.38
CA THR A 155 -15.63 0.63 -10.50
C THR A 155 -17.08 0.96 -10.13
N THR A 156 -17.39 1.08 -8.84
CA THR A 156 -18.73 1.41 -8.33
C THR A 156 -18.97 2.94 -8.24
N PHE A 157 -20.25 3.36 -8.14
CA PHE A 157 -20.68 4.75 -7.90
C PHE A 157 -20.20 5.82 -8.91
N LYS A 158 -19.82 5.44 -10.15
CA LYS A 158 -19.38 6.36 -11.21
C LYS A 158 -20.32 7.56 -11.41
N GLU A 159 -21.64 7.35 -11.42
CA GLU A 159 -22.63 8.41 -11.62
C GLU A 159 -22.71 9.43 -10.48
N GLU A 160 -22.52 9.00 -9.23
CA GLU A 160 -22.54 9.93 -8.07
C GLU A 160 -21.26 10.77 -8.02
N LEU A 161 -20.10 10.17 -8.33
CA LEU A 161 -18.83 10.88 -8.44
C LEU A 161 -18.84 11.87 -9.60
N LYS A 162 -19.39 11.47 -10.76
CA LYS A 162 -19.54 12.33 -11.93
C LYS A 162 -20.43 13.54 -11.67
N LYS A 163 -21.50 13.40 -10.87
CA LYS A 163 -22.33 14.54 -10.42
C LYS A 163 -21.56 15.55 -9.57
N ALA A 164 -20.60 15.09 -8.78
CA ALA A 164 -19.69 15.96 -8.02
C ALA A 164 -18.49 16.46 -8.85
N GLY A 165 -18.37 16.05 -10.11
CA GLY A 165 -17.22 16.36 -10.97
C GLY A 165 -15.95 15.59 -10.63
N VAL A 166 -16.01 14.60 -9.73
CA VAL A 166 -14.88 13.76 -9.35
C VAL A 166 -14.66 12.71 -10.43
N ILE A 167 -13.43 12.61 -10.93
CA ILE A 167 -13.00 11.54 -11.83
C ILE A 167 -12.31 10.48 -10.98
N PHE A 168 -12.84 9.26 -10.99
CA PHE A 168 -12.20 8.08 -10.40
C PHE A 168 -12.32 6.92 -11.38
N MET A 169 -11.20 6.49 -11.94
CA MET A 169 -11.15 5.42 -12.93
C MET A 169 -9.73 4.85 -13.05
N PRO A 170 -9.55 3.74 -13.78
CA PRO A 170 -8.22 3.19 -14.05
C PRO A 170 -7.33 4.19 -14.78
N ILE A 171 -6.04 4.26 -14.41
CA ILE A 171 -5.10 5.19 -15.04
C ILE A 171 -4.94 4.92 -16.54
N SER A 172 -5.10 3.66 -16.95
CA SER A 172 -5.08 3.24 -18.35
C SER A 172 -6.24 3.82 -19.17
N GLU A 173 -7.42 4.02 -18.56
CA GLU A 173 -8.54 4.74 -19.17
C GLU A 173 -8.28 6.26 -19.17
N ALA A 174 -7.80 6.80 -18.04
CA ALA A 174 -7.53 8.23 -17.91
C ALA A 174 -6.50 8.75 -18.91
N ILE A 175 -5.48 7.95 -19.27
CA ILE A 175 -4.49 8.28 -20.30
C ILE A 175 -5.15 8.52 -21.67
N ARG A 176 -6.26 7.83 -21.97
CA ARG A 176 -6.97 7.93 -23.24
C ARG A 176 -8.06 9.00 -23.22
N GLU A 177 -8.83 9.07 -22.13
CA GLU A 177 -9.97 9.97 -22.00
C GLU A 177 -9.59 11.39 -21.56
N TYR A 178 -8.54 11.52 -20.74
CA TYR A 178 -8.05 12.79 -20.20
C TYR A 178 -6.54 12.99 -20.43
N PRO A 179 -6.05 12.85 -21.69
CA PRO A 179 -4.61 12.82 -21.99
C PRO A 179 -3.89 14.09 -21.53
N GLU A 180 -4.48 15.28 -21.73
CA GLU A 180 -3.88 16.56 -21.34
C GLU A 180 -3.69 16.66 -19.82
N LEU A 181 -4.67 16.17 -19.05
CA LEU A 181 -4.63 16.22 -17.60
C LEU A 181 -3.61 15.22 -17.05
N VAL A 182 -3.60 14.00 -17.57
CA VAL A 182 -2.62 12.98 -17.16
C VAL A 182 -1.21 13.41 -17.54
N GLN A 183 -0.98 13.86 -18.79
CA GLN A 183 0.34 14.29 -19.26
C GLN A 183 0.90 15.48 -18.47
N LYS A 184 0.02 16.37 -17.95
CA LYS A 184 0.42 17.49 -17.10
C LYS A 184 1.01 17.06 -15.75
N TYR A 185 0.51 15.96 -15.16
CA TYR A 185 0.82 15.59 -13.78
C TYR A 185 1.62 14.28 -13.63
N LEU A 186 1.50 13.34 -14.58
CA LEU A 186 2.21 12.07 -14.56
C LEU A 186 3.72 12.31 -14.57
N GLY A 187 4.41 11.73 -13.58
CA GLY A 187 5.85 11.90 -13.40
C GLY A 187 6.27 13.27 -12.86
N SER A 188 5.32 14.16 -12.53
CA SER A 188 5.64 15.48 -11.97
C SER A 188 6.11 15.43 -10.52
N VAL A 189 5.80 14.35 -9.80
CA VAL A 189 6.16 14.13 -8.40
C VAL A 189 7.18 13.00 -8.26
N VAL A 190 6.96 11.89 -8.99
CA VAL A 190 7.89 10.75 -9.09
C VAL A 190 8.33 10.62 -10.55
N PRO A 191 9.40 11.34 -10.97
CA PRO A 191 9.85 11.33 -12.35
C PRO A 191 10.38 9.96 -12.77
N THR A 192 10.48 9.72 -14.08
CA THR A 192 11.10 8.51 -14.66
C THR A 192 12.57 8.35 -14.25
N SER A 193 13.19 9.38 -13.67
CA SER A 193 14.57 9.39 -13.21
C SER A 193 14.74 9.15 -11.71
N ASP A 194 13.66 8.93 -10.97
CA ASP A 194 13.65 8.97 -9.50
C ASP A 194 14.55 7.91 -8.85
N ASN A 195 14.27 6.64 -9.12
CA ASN A 195 15.02 5.51 -8.58
C ASN A 195 14.81 4.26 -9.44
N PHE A 196 15.62 3.22 -9.21
CA PHE A 196 15.65 2.02 -10.03
C PHE A 196 14.25 1.38 -10.25
N TYR A 197 13.47 1.18 -9.20
CA TYR A 197 12.14 0.56 -9.31
C TYR A 197 11.05 1.52 -9.81
N ALA A 198 11.15 2.81 -9.51
CA ALA A 198 10.24 3.80 -10.09
C ALA A 198 10.46 3.97 -11.60
N THR A 199 11.71 3.92 -12.07
CA THR A 199 12.04 3.90 -13.51
C THR A 199 11.50 2.64 -14.17
N LEU A 200 11.70 1.47 -13.55
CA LEU A 200 11.13 0.21 -14.02
C LEU A 200 9.61 0.28 -14.12
N ASN A 201 8.93 0.66 -13.03
CA ASN A 201 7.48 0.86 -13.00
C ASN A 201 7.02 1.78 -14.14
N SER A 202 7.72 2.88 -14.38
CA SER A 202 7.41 3.81 -15.47
C SER A 202 7.47 3.13 -16.85
N ALA A 203 8.36 2.17 -17.08
CA ALA A 203 8.36 1.42 -18.33
C ALA A 203 7.15 0.47 -18.46
N VAL A 204 6.77 -0.23 -17.39
CA VAL A 204 5.92 -1.44 -17.49
C VAL A 204 4.57 -1.37 -16.78
N PHE A 205 4.24 -0.31 -16.04
CA PHE A 205 2.97 -0.26 -15.30
C PHE A 205 1.79 -0.48 -16.24
N SER A 206 0.90 -1.40 -15.88
CA SER A 206 -0.22 -1.80 -16.76
C SER A 206 -1.56 -1.27 -16.27
N ASP A 207 -1.67 -0.98 -14.97
CA ASP A 207 -2.84 -0.35 -14.39
C ASP A 207 -2.53 0.43 -13.11
N GLY A 208 -3.58 0.86 -12.42
CA GLY A 208 -3.54 1.67 -11.21
C GLY A 208 -4.70 2.66 -11.24
N SER A 209 -4.77 3.57 -10.27
CA SER A 209 -5.93 4.46 -10.15
C SER A 209 -5.60 5.89 -10.54
N PHE A 210 -6.52 6.53 -11.27
CA PHE A 210 -6.50 7.97 -11.52
C PHE A 210 -7.66 8.64 -10.79
N VAL A 211 -7.33 9.65 -9.98
CA VAL A 211 -8.30 10.46 -9.25
C VAL A 211 -8.07 11.94 -9.54
N TYR A 212 -9.10 12.64 -9.97
CA TYR A 212 -9.10 14.10 -10.04
C TYR A 212 -10.31 14.66 -9.28
N VAL A 213 -10.06 15.56 -8.34
CA VAL A 213 -11.10 16.28 -7.61
C VAL A 213 -11.04 17.77 -7.96
N PRO A 214 -12.11 18.32 -8.57
CA PRO A 214 -12.11 19.69 -9.08
C PRO A 214 -12.15 20.75 -7.96
N PRO A 215 -11.95 22.03 -8.31
CA PRO A 215 -11.87 23.11 -7.32
C PRO A 215 -13.11 23.21 -6.42
N GLY A 216 -12.87 23.36 -5.11
CA GLY A 216 -13.91 23.54 -4.09
C GLY A 216 -14.73 22.29 -3.77
N VAL A 217 -14.44 21.15 -4.40
CA VAL A 217 -15.20 19.92 -4.20
C VAL A 217 -14.63 19.10 -3.06
N ARG A 218 -15.46 18.84 -2.05
CA ARG A 218 -15.23 17.78 -1.08
C ARG A 218 -15.82 16.49 -1.64
N CYS A 219 -14.98 15.49 -1.92
CA CYS A 219 -15.44 14.19 -2.41
C CYS A 219 -16.55 13.65 -1.49
N PRO A 220 -17.73 13.28 -2.04
CA PRO A 220 -18.90 12.94 -1.24
C PRO A 220 -18.77 11.61 -0.50
N MET A 221 -17.77 10.81 -0.87
CA MET A 221 -17.49 9.48 -0.34
C MET A 221 -15.99 9.20 -0.29
N GLU A 222 -15.65 8.16 0.45
CA GLU A 222 -14.30 7.58 0.45
C GLU A 222 -14.10 6.80 -0.86
N LEU A 223 -12.93 6.95 -1.47
CA LEU A 223 -12.52 6.17 -2.63
C LEU A 223 -11.68 5.00 -2.13
N SER A 224 -11.85 3.82 -2.71
CA SER A 224 -11.09 2.63 -2.33
C SER A 224 -10.70 1.86 -3.58
N THR A 225 -9.45 1.42 -3.64
CA THR A 225 -8.99 0.46 -4.65
C THR A 225 -8.46 -0.78 -3.96
N TYR A 226 -8.92 -1.95 -4.43
CA TYR A 226 -8.45 -3.24 -3.92
C TYR A 226 -7.59 -3.93 -4.97
N PHE A 227 -6.33 -4.18 -4.64
CA PHE A 227 -5.37 -4.86 -5.48
C PHE A 227 -5.21 -6.31 -5.03
N ARG A 228 -5.35 -7.25 -5.98
CA ARG A 228 -5.05 -8.66 -5.75
C ARG A 228 -4.14 -9.22 -6.84
N ILE A 229 -3.01 -9.78 -6.40
CA ILE A 229 -2.11 -10.57 -7.26
C ILE A 229 -2.65 -12.00 -7.28
N ASN A 230 -2.85 -12.63 -8.43
CA ASN A 230 -3.33 -14.00 -8.50
C ASN A 230 -2.45 -14.89 -9.38
N GLU A 231 -1.93 -14.34 -10.49
CA GLU A 231 -1.18 -15.08 -11.50
C GLU A 231 0.26 -15.44 -11.08
N ARG A 232 0.80 -16.57 -11.57
CA ARG A 232 2.18 -17.02 -11.27
C ARG A 232 3.22 -16.25 -12.09
N ASN A 233 4.35 -15.92 -11.45
CA ASN A 233 5.52 -15.26 -12.06
C ASN A 233 5.21 -13.91 -12.73
N THR A 234 4.19 -13.21 -12.27
CA THR A 234 3.87 -11.84 -12.69
C THR A 234 4.51 -10.84 -11.72
N GLY A 235 5.12 -9.80 -12.28
CA GLY A 235 5.44 -8.61 -11.49
C GLY A 235 4.21 -7.69 -11.46
N GLN A 236 3.79 -7.25 -10.28
CA GLN A 236 2.71 -6.27 -10.18
C GLN A 236 3.29 -4.86 -10.20
N PHE A 237 3.03 -4.15 -11.29
CA PHE A 237 3.44 -2.76 -11.48
C PHE A 237 2.21 -1.89 -11.65
N GLU A 238 1.88 -1.16 -10.59
CA GLU A 238 0.74 -0.24 -10.58
C GLU A 238 1.20 1.20 -10.42
N ARG A 239 0.41 2.12 -10.97
CA ARG A 239 0.65 3.55 -10.82
C ARG A 239 -0.61 4.31 -10.47
N THR A 240 -0.61 4.95 -9.31
CA THR A 240 -1.73 5.74 -8.81
C THR A 240 -1.40 7.22 -8.88
N LEU A 241 -2.28 8.01 -9.50
CA LEU A 241 -2.16 9.46 -9.62
C LEU A 241 -3.41 10.13 -9.07
N ILE A 242 -3.25 10.89 -7.98
CA ILE A 242 -4.35 11.62 -7.32
C ILE A 242 -4.06 13.11 -7.34
N ILE A 243 -4.98 13.89 -7.87
CA ILE A 243 -4.89 15.34 -7.98
C ILE A 243 -6.09 15.96 -7.26
N ALA A 244 -5.83 16.70 -6.19
CA ALA A 244 -6.83 17.51 -5.50
C ALA A 244 -6.59 18.98 -5.86
N ASP A 245 -7.51 19.56 -6.63
CA ASP A 245 -7.43 20.96 -7.07
C ASP A 245 -7.77 21.93 -5.92
N LYS A 246 -7.75 23.24 -6.19
CA LYS A 246 -7.87 24.28 -5.16
C LYS A 246 -9.10 24.06 -4.24
N GLY A 247 -8.90 23.96 -2.94
CA GLY A 247 -9.96 23.76 -1.94
C GLY A 247 -10.65 22.39 -2.01
N ALA A 248 -10.07 21.44 -2.75
CA ALA A 248 -10.62 20.09 -2.88
C ALA A 248 -10.27 19.20 -1.68
N TYR A 249 -11.13 18.24 -1.38
CA TYR A 249 -10.85 17.21 -0.38
C TYR A 249 -11.11 15.83 -0.97
N VAL A 250 -10.19 14.90 -0.74
CA VAL A 250 -10.37 13.48 -1.05
C VAL A 250 -9.77 12.62 0.03
N SER A 251 -10.41 11.49 0.27
CA SER A 251 -9.87 10.43 1.11
C SER A 251 -9.94 9.13 0.32
N TYR A 252 -8.76 8.54 0.16
CA TYR A 252 -8.49 7.41 -0.71
C TYR A 252 -7.88 6.28 0.10
N LEU A 253 -8.36 5.07 -0.11
CA LEU A 253 -7.85 3.85 0.48
C LEU A 253 -7.27 2.93 -0.59
N GLU A 254 -6.16 2.31 -0.26
CA GLU A 254 -5.57 1.21 -1.00
C GLU A 254 -5.53 -0.05 -0.13
N GLY A 255 -6.24 -1.10 -0.55
CA GLY A 255 -6.15 -2.44 0.04
C GLY A 255 -5.34 -3.36 -0.85
N CYS A 256 -4.43 -4.17 -0.29
CA CYS A 256 -3.75 -5.21 -1.06
C CYS A 256 -3.73 -6.56 -0.32
N THR A 257 -4.03 -7.64 -1.04
CA THR A 257 -3.85 -9.02 -0.56
C THR A 257 -3.24 -9.90 -1.64
N ALA A 258 -2.50 -10.93 -1.25
CA ALA A 258 -1.96 -11.94 -2.17
C ALA A 258 -2.24 -13.38 -1.71
N PRO A 259 -2.23 -14.37 -2.62
CA PRO A 259 -2.22 -15.80 -2.33
C PRO A 259 -0.85 -16.28 -1.86
N GLN A 260 -0.80 -17.51 -1.33
CA GLN A 260 0.42 -18.17 -0.86
C GLN A 260 1.18 -18.78 -2.04
N ARG A 261 2.49 -18.53 -2.11
CA ARG A 261 3.35 -18.96 -3.23
C ARG A 261 4.78 -19.24 -2.78
N ASP A 262 5.40 -20.27 -3.35
CA ASP A 262 6.79 -20.61 -3.06
C ASP A 262 7.80 -19.70 -3.77
N GLU A 263 7.44 -19.15 -4.93
CA GLU A 263 8.27 -18.18 -5.65
C GLU A 263 8.08 -16.75 -5.12
N ASN A 264 9.17 -15.97 -5.11
CA ASN A 264 9.11 -14.56 -4.76
C ASN A 264 8.43 -13.74 -5.87
N GLN A 265 7.50 -12.87 -5.48
CA GLN A 265 6.83 -11.96 -6.40
C GLN A 265 7.24 -10.52 -6.11
N LEU A 266 7.47 -9.74 -7.17
CA LEU A 266 7.79 -8.32 -7.06
C LEU A 266 6.53 -7.48 -7.21
N HIS A 267 6.20 -6.72 -6.16
CA HIS A 267 5.24 -5.64 -6.20
C HIS A 267 5.99 -4.30 -6.15
N ALA A 268 5.95 -3.56 -7.27
CA ALA A 268 6.63 -2.27 -7.40
C ALA A 268 5.65 -1.20 -7.86
N ALA A 269 4.99 -0.56 -6.89
CA ALA A 269 4.02 0.50 -7.10
C ALA A 269 4.64 1.90 -7.09
N VAL A 270 4.05 2.81 -7.86
CA VAL A 270 4.33 4.25 -7.80
C VAL A 270 3.05 5.02 -7.49
N VAL A 271 3.11 5.89 -6.49
CA VAL A 271 1.97 6.74 -6.10
C VAL A 271 2.39 8.20 -6.11
N GLU A 272 1.66 9.00 -6.88
CA GLU A 272 1.83 10.44 -7.02
C GLU A 272 0.59 11.16 -6.50
N LEU A 273 0.75 11.99 -5.46
CA LEU A 273 -0.31 12.85 -4.95
C LEU A 273 0.03 14.32 -5.24
N VAL A 274 -0.92 15.10 -5.73
CA VAL A 274 -0.76 16.55 -5.95
C VAL A 274 -1.88 17.29 -5.25
N ALA A 275 -1.55 18.06 -4.22
CA ALA A 275 -2.50 18.89 -3.49
C ALA A 275 -2.25 20.38 -3.81
N MET A 276 -3.25 21.02 -4.43
CA MET A 276 -3.24 22.45 -4.77
C MET A 276 -3.64 23.32 -3.57
N ASP A 277 -3.84 24.63 -3.77
CA ASP A 277 -4.10 25.57 -2.68
C ASP A 277 -5.31 25.14 -1.84
N ASP A 278 -5.19 25.15 -0.51
CA ASP A 278 -6.25 24.77 0.44
C ASP A 278 -6.81 23.34 0.26
N ALA A 279 -6.14 22.49 -0.52
CA ALA A 279 -6.57 21.12 -0.80
C ALA A 279 -6.07 20.12 0.27
N GLU A 280 -6.86 19.09 0.56
CA GLU A 280 -6.48 18.01 1.49
C GLU A 280 -6.65 16.62 0.85
N ILE A 281 -5.58 15.83 0.90
CA ILE A 281 -5.57 14.42 0.48
C ILE A 281 -5.29 13.56 1.71
N LYS A 282 -6.22 12.66 2.03
CA LYS A 282 -5.98 11.55 2.96
C LYS A 282 -5.76 10.29 2.14
N TYR A 283 -4.63 9.64 2.36
CA TYR A 283 -4.27 8.43 1.66
C TYR A 283 -3.97 7.33 2.67
N SER A 284 -4.81 6.30 2.67
CA SER A 284 -4.73 5.17 3.59
C SER A 284 -4.28 3.91 2.84
N THR A 285 -3.48 3.06 3.49
CA THR A 285 -3.06 1.77 2.93
C THR A 285 -3.23 0.68 3.98
N VAL A 286 -3.90 -0.41 3.64
CA VAL A 286 -3.97 -1.63 4.46
C VAL A 286 -3.47 -2.79 3.60
N GLN A 287 -2.28 -3.30 3.93
CA GLN A 287 -1.60 -4.34 3.16
C GLN A 287 -1.42 -5.60 4.00
N ASN A 288 -1.86 -6.74 3.48
CA ASN A 288 -1.61 -8.06 4.04
C ASN A 288 -1.13 -9.02 2.94
N TRP A 289 0.19 -9.19 2.85
CA TRP A 289 0.84 -10.01 1.84
C TRP A 289 1.17 -11.43 2.36
N TYR A 290 1.69 -12.29 1.48
CA TYR A 290 2.26 -13.59 1.90
C TYR A 290 3.74 -13.44 2.32
N PRO A 291 4.11 -13.77 3.57
CA PRO A 291 5.43 -13.46 4.13
C PRO A 291 6.53 -14.46 3.74
N GLY A 292 6.19 -15.49 2.97
CA GLY A 292 7.03 -16.66 2.79
C GLY A 292 6.71 -17.75 3.83
N ASN A 293 7.27 -18.94 3.63
CA ASN A 293 7.07 -20.05 4.54
C ASN A 293 7.89 -19.92 5.85
N SER A 294 7.80 -20.89 6.74
CA SER A 294 8.51 -20.91 8.04
C SER A 294 10.04 -20.92 7.93
N GLU A 295 10.61 -21.22 6.77
CA GLU A 295 12.05 -21.13 6.47
C GLU A 295 12.44 -19.80 5.80
N GLY A 296 11.48 -18.90 5.56
CA GLY A 296 11.70 -17.63 4.86
C GLY A 296 11.83 -17.76 3.34
N LYS A 297 11.36 -18.87 2.74
CA LYS A 297 11.31 -19.04 1.28
C LYS A 297 9.98 -18.52 0.72
N GLY A 298 10.07 -17.89 -0.45
CA GLY A 298 8.92 -17.27 -1.11
C GLY A 298 8.51 -15.95 -0.46
N GLY A 299 7.29 -15.53 -0.75
CA GLY A 299 6.73 -14.27 -0.26
C GLY A 299 7.06 -13.05 -1.12
N ILE A 300 6.46 -11.91 -0.76
CA ILE A 300 6.40 -10.73 -1.64
C ILE A 300 7.51 -9.73 -1.32
N TYR A 301 8.13 -9.20 -2.37
CA TYR A 301 9.01 -8.02 -2.33
C TYR A 301 8.18 -6.77 -2.67
N ASN A 302 7.99 -5.92 -1.66
CA ASN A 302 7.14 -4.73 -1.73
C ASN A 302 8.03 -3.48 -1.83
N PHE A 303 8.38 -3.10 -3.07
CA PHE A 303 9.34 -2.03 -3.38
C PHE A 303 8.62 -0.81 -3.96
N VAL A 304 8.15 0.07 -3.08
CA VAL A 304 7.14 1.08 -3.45
C VAL A 304 7.68 2.50 -3.30
N THR A 305 7.40 3.33 -4.31
CA THR A 305 7.69 4.76 -4.27
C THR A 305 6.39 5.56 -4.19
N LYS A 306 6.04 6.04 -2.99
CA LYS A 306 4.91 6.96 -2.79
C LYS A 306 5.42 8.37 -2.49
N ARG A 307 4.88 9.38 -3.17
CA ARG A 307 5.24 10.78 -2.89
C ARG A 307 4.08 11.73 -3.17
N GLY A 308 3.88 12.65 -2.24
CA GLY A 308 2.91 13.72 -2.33
C GLY A 308 3.60 15.07 -2.45
N ASP A 309 3.13 15.90 -3.37
CA ASP A 309 3.53 17.30 -3.54
C ASP A 309 2.39 18.18 -3.00
N CYS A 310 2.60 18.71 -1.79
CA CYS A 310 1.81 19.80 -1.22
C CYS A 310 2.18 21.08 -1.97
N ARG A 311 1.70 21.17 -3.21
CA ARG A 311 2.11 22.14 -4.22
C ARG A 311 1.58 23.53 -3.92
N GLY A 312 0.33 23.61 -3.46
CA GLY A 312 -0.34 24.87 -3.13
C GLY A 312 -0.21 25.29 -1.67
N ALA A 313 -0.47 26.56 -1.39
CA ALA A 313 -0.50 27.11 -0.04
C ALA A 313 -1.60 26.44 0.80
N ASN A 314 -1.37 26.26 2.09
CA ASN A 314 -2.29 25.60 3.04
C ASN A 314 -2.69 24.16 2.67
N SER A 315 -2.04 23.55 1.67
CA SER A 315 -2.33 22.18 1.25
C SER A 315 -1.93 21.16 2.32
N LYS A 316 -2.64 20.04 2.38
CA LYS A 316 -2.41 18.99 3.36
C LYS A 316 -2.40 17.62 2.70
N ILE A 317 -1.38 16.81 3.03
CA ILE A 317 -1.34 15.39 2.67
C ILE A 317 -1.12 14.56 3.93
N SER A 318 -1.97 13.58 4.16
CA SER A 318 -1.88 12.64 5.28
C SER A 318 -1.75 11.21 4.75
N TRP A 319 -0.65 10.56 5.09
CA TRP A 319 -0.41 9.15 4.85
C TRP A 319 -0.77 8.34 6.10
N THR A 320 -1.60 7.32 5.95
CA THR A 320 -1.90 6.35 7.00
C THR A 320 -1.65 4.95 6.46
N GLN A 321 -0.82 4.14 7.11
CA GLN A 321 -0.53 2.79 6.62
C GLN A 321 -0.51 1.74 7.73
N VAL A 322 -1.05 0.57 7.40
CA VAL A 322 -0.92 -0.67 8.17
C VAL A 322 -0.33 -1.70 7.24
N GLU A 323 0.83 -2.21 7.63
CA GLU A 323 1.62 -3.09 6.79
C GLU A 323 1.93 -4.39 7.50
N THR A 324 1.61 -5.49 6.84
CA THR A 324 1.99 -6.82 7.28
C THR A 324 2.17 -7.76 6.08
N GLY A 325 2.84 -8.88 6.31
CA GLY A 325 2.85 -10.01 5.39
C GLY A 325 3.81 -9.96 4.21
N SER A 326 4.61 -8.91 3.95
CA SER A 326 5.64 -9.00 2.87
C SER A 326 6.89 -9.72 3.37
N ALA A 327 7.54 -10.53 2.54
CA ALA A 327 8.86 -11.06 2.87
C ALA A 327 9.86 -9.92 3.05
N ILE A 328 9.81 -8.94 2.13
CA ILE A 328 10.61 -7.72 2.20
C ILE A 328 9.74 -6.51 1.90
N THR A 329 9.84 -5.49 2.75
CA THR A 329 9.23 -4.19 2.52
C THR A 329 10.31 -3.13 2.41
N TRP A 330 10.27 -2.36 1.31
CA TRP A 330 11.14 -1.21 1.10
C TRP A 330 10.35 -0.01 0.59
N LYS A 331 10.06 0.96 1.48
CA LYS A 331 9.27 2.14 1.09
C LYS A 331 9.44 3.35 2.00
N TYR A 332 9.31 4.52 1.39
CA TYR A 332 9.36 5.79 2.12
C TYR A 332 8.32 6.79 1.58
N PRO A 333 7.02 6.66 1.91
CA PRO A 333 6.04 7.67 1.58
C PRO A 333 6.50 9.05 2.00
N SER A 334 6.50 10.00 1.06
CA SER A 334 7.15 11.29 1.23
C SER A 334 6.19 12.45 1.00
N CYS A 335 6.38 13.57 1.70
CA CYS A 335 5.71 14.83 1.42
C CYS A 335 6.73 15.91 1.05
N ILE A 336 6.55 16.49 -0.14
CA ILE A 336 7.20 17.74 -0.55
C ILE A 336 6.27 18.87 -0.12
N LEU A 337 6.66 19.61 0.92
CA LEU A 337 5.91 20.73 1.49
C LEU A 337 6.33 22.02 0.77
N ARG A 338 5.83 22.17 -0.46
CA ARG A 338 6.22 23.26 -1.38
C ARG A 338 5.49 24.55 -1.08
N GLY A 339 4.17 24.50 -0.89
CA GLY A 339 3.36 25.67 -0.60
C GLY A 339 3.58 26.19 0.82
N ASP A 340 3.42 27.49 1.00
CA ASP A 340 3.47 28.12 2.33
C ASP A 340 2.32 27.57 3.20
N ASN A 341 2.58 27.38 4.49
CA ASN A 341 1.68 26.79 5.49
C ASN A 341 1.21 25.35 5.18
N SER A 342 1.82 24.66 4.21
CA SER A 342 1.45 23.29 3.89
C SER A 342 1.81 22.29 4.99
N ARG A 343 1.06 21.19 5.04
CA ARG A 343 1.13 20.20 6.14
C ARG A 343 1.29 18.77 5.62
N GLY A 344 2.27 18.06 6.17
CA GLY A 344 2.49 16.64 5.89
C GLY A 344 2.28 15.78 7.13
N GLU A 345 1.45 14.76 7.05
CA GLU A 345 1.24 13.82 8.15
C GLU A 345 1.56 12.39 7.69
N PHE A 346 2.17 11.61 8.57
CA PHE A 346 2.49 10.20 8.33
C PHE A 346 2.23 9.39 9.59
N TYR A 347 1.36 8.40 9.48
CA TYR A 347 0.99 7.47 10.53
C TYR A 347 1.21 6.05 10.02
N SER A 348 2.04 5.25 10.69
CA SER A 348 2.41 3.93 10.19
C SER A 348 2.44 2.89 11.30
N ILE A 349 1.83 1.74 11.03
CA ILE A 349 2.03 0.48 11.74
C ILE A 349 2.77 -0.46 10.79
N ALA A 350 3.95 -0.92 11.19
CA ALA A 350 4.72 -1.89 10.43
C ALA A 350 4.97 -3.13 11.28
N ILE A 351 4.41 -4.27 10.86
CA ILE A 351 4.52 -5.55 11.57
C ILE A 351 5.42 -6.49 10.77
N SER A 352 6.40 -7.08 11.45
CA SER A 352 7.25 -8.13 10.90
C SER A 352 7.32 -9.32 11.86
N ASN A 353 7.22 -10.52 11.30
CA ASN A 353 7.31 -11.79 12.00
C ASN A 353 8.15 -12.79 11.18
N GLY A 354 8.52 -13.93 11.75
CA GLY A 354 9.27 -14.97 11.05
C GLY A 354 10.61 -14.43 10.53
N PHE A 355 10.86 -14.53 9.23
CA PHE A 355 12.06 -14.03 8.56
C PHE A 355 11.85 -12.74 7.76
N GLN A 356 10.73 -12.05 7.98
CA GLN A 356 10.41 -10.82 7.27
C GLN A 356 11.44 -9.71 7.55
N GLN A 357 11.69 -8.89 6.53
CA GLN A 357 12.60 -7.75 6.61
C GLN A 357 11.86 -6.48 6.18
N VAL A 358 11.88 -5.45 7.03
CA VAL A 358 11.22 -4.18 6.76
C VAL A 358 12.24 -3.05 6.86
N ASP A 359 12.43 -2.29 5.78
CA ASP A 359 13.07 -0.97 5.80
C ASP A 359 12.05 0.05 5.27
N SER A 360 11.25 0.59 6.20
CA SER A 360 10.12 1.48 5.93
C SER A 360 10.30 2.81 6.67
N GLY A 361 9.64 3.85 6.21
CA GLY A 361 9.58 5.11 6.94
C GLY A 361 9.04 6.24 6.07
N THR A 362 9.53 7.47 6.25
CA THR A 362 8.97 8.63 5.55
C THR A 362 9.99 9.73 5.32
N LYS A 363 9.73 10.59 4.33
CA LYS A 363 10.53 11.79 4.08
C LYS A 363 9.66 13.04 4.07
N MET A 364 9.91 13.97 4.98
CA MET A 364 9.24 15.27 5.06
C MET A 364 10.21 16.35 4.59
N ILE A 365 9.92 16.94 3.43
CA ILE A 365 10.79 17.92 2.77
C ILE A 365 10.13 19.29 2.85
N HIS A 366 10.58 20.12 3.79
CA HIS A 366 10.08 21.47 4.03
C HIS A 366 10.73 22.48 3.06
N LEU A 367 9.94 23.04 2.14
CA LEU A 367 10.39 24.04 1.17
C LEU A 367 9.71 25.41 1.39
N GLY A 368 8.40 25.43 1.61
CA GLY A 368 7.60 26.62 1.89
C GLY A 368 7.77 27.15 3.31
N LYS A 369 7.32 28.38 3.54
CA LYS A 369 7.29 29.02 4.87
C LYS A 369 6.22 28.38 5.76
N ASN A 370 6.44 28.38 7.08
CA ASN A 370 5.51 27.91 8.10
C ASN A 370 4.96 26.50 7.87
N THR A 371 5.74 25.65 7.18
CA THR A 371 5.33 24.29 6.87
C THR A 371 5.43 23.41 8.11
N SER A 372 4.47 22.52 8.30
CA SER A 372 4.45 21.63 9.47
C SER A 372 4.39 20.17 9.06
N SER A 373 5.11 19.29 9.77
CA SER A 373 4.97 17.85 9.59
C SER A 373 4.82 17.08 10.90
N ARG A 374 4.06 15.99 10.86
CA ARG A 374 3.87 15.06 11.98
C ARG A 374 4.13 13.64 11.51
N ILE A 375 5.00 12.93 12.21
CA ILE A 375 5.37 11.56 11.91
C ILE A 375 5.12 10.72 13.17
N ILE A 376 4.25 9.72 13.08
CA ILE A 376 4.02 8.72 14.12
C ILE A 376 4.25 7.35 13.49
N SER A 377 5.28 6.63 13.93
CA SER A 377 5.59 5.29 13.45
C SER A 377 5.61 4.30 14.60
N LYS A 378 4.90 3.18 14.44
CA LYS A 378 4.79 2.07 15.38
C LYS A 378 5.32 0.81 14.69
N GLY A 379 6.56 0.42 15.01
CA GLY A 379 7.17 -0.81 14.51
C GLY A 379 6.93 -1.96 15.49
N ILE A 380 6.55 -3.14 14.99
CA ILE A 380 6.43 -4.36 15.78
C ILE A 380 7.29 -5.43 15.13
N ALA A 381 8.24 -5.98 15.87
CA ALA A 381 9.14 -7.02 15.42
C ALA A 381 8.97 -8.28 16.27
N ALA A 382 8.66 -9.40 15.62
CA ALA A 382 8.49 -10.71 16.26
C ALA A 382 9.30 -11.81 15.55
N GLY A 383 9.40 -12.98 16.17
CA GLY A 383 10.12 -14.13 15.60
C GLY A 383 11.62 -13.84 15.38
N LYS A 384 12.09 -13.97 14.14
CA LYS A 384 13.47 -13.68 13.72
C LYS A 384 13.55 -12.44 12.81
N SER A 385 12.47 -11.66 12.73
CA SER A 385 12.32 -10.59 11.76
C SER A 385 13.20 -9.38 12.09
N GLN A 386 13.45 -8.55 11.08
CA GLN A 386 14.16 -7.28 11.22
C GLN A 386 13.27 -6.14 10.75
N ASN A 387 12.96 -5.23 11.67
CA ASN A 387 12.12 -4.06 11.40
C ASN A 387 12.96 -2.79 11.53
N THR A 388 13.09 -2.03 10.45
CA THR A 388 13.88 -0.80 10.39
C THR A 388 12.97 0.35 10.03
N TYR A 389 12.81 1.30 10.95
CA TYR A 389 12.31 2.62 10.63
C TYR A 389 13.45 3.50 10.09
N ARG A 390 13.23 4.15 8.94
CA ARG A 390 14.15 5.14 8.38
C ARG A 390 13.41 6.40 7.95
N GLY A 391 13.70 7.51 8.62
CA GLY A 391 13.03 8.79 8.41
C GLY A 391 13.98 9.87 7.92
N LEU A 392 13.50 10.79 7.07
CA LEU A 392 14.19 12.03 6.74
C LEU A 392 13.29 13.24 7.01
N VAL A 393 13.77 14.19 7.79
CA VAL A 393 13.15 15.51 7.94
C VAL A 393 14.17 16.56 7.51
N THR A 394 13.84 17.35 6.50
CA THR A 394 14.76 18.38 5.97
C THR A 394 14.05 19.71 5.79
N ALA A 395 14.71 20.81 6.19
CA ALA A 395 14.30 22.17 5.92
C ALA A 395 15.24 22.81 4.89
N HIS A 396 14.67 23.31 3.80
CA HIS A 396 15.37 24.16 2.86
C HIS A 396 15.69 25.53 3.49
N ARG A 397 16.73 26.21 3.00
CA ARG A 397 17.17 27.53 3.52
C ARG A 397 16.06 28.59 3.52
N LYS A 398 15.08 28.47 2.60
CA LYS A 398 13.93 29.39 2.49
C LYS A 398 12.72 29.01 3.37
N ALA A 399 12.69 27.81 3.93
CA ALA A 399 11.58 27.29 4.74
C ALA A 399 11.61 27.88 6.16
N THR A 400 11.25 29.16 6.27
CA THR A 400 11.21 29.88 7.56
C THR A 400 10.02 29.40 8.38
N GLY A 401 10.19 29.17 9.68
CA GLY A 401 9.13 28.70 10.58
C GLY A 401 8.70 27.25 10.36
N ALA A 402 9.56 26.42 9.74
CA ALA A 402 9.29 24.99 9.56
C ALA A 402 9.22 24.25 10.91
N ARG A 403 8.22 23.40 11.09
CA ARG A 403 8.03 22.62 12.32
C ARG A 403 7.86 21.14 12.02
N ASN A 404 8.48 20.28 12.81
CA ASN A 404 8.31 18.84 12.74
C ASN A 404 8.21 18.24 14.15
N PHE A 405 7.30 17.29 14.31
CA PHE A 405 7.28 16.37 15.44
C PHE A 405 7.33 14.94 14.91
N THR A 406 8.29 14.15 15.38
CA THR A 406 8.47 12.75 15.02
C THR A 406 8.48 11.88 16.27
N ALA A 407 7.62 10.87 16.32
CA ALA A 407 7.64 9.82 17.33
C ALA A 407 7.75 8.44 16.66
N CYS A 408 8.80 7.70 17.02
CA CYS A 408 9.12 6.39 16.48
C CYS A 408 9.17 5.36 17.60
N ASP A 409 8.08 4.62 17.80
CA ASP A 409 8.02 3.60 18.83
C ASP A 409 8.21 2.22 18.21
N SER A 410 9.03 1.39 18.85
CA SER A 410 9.28 0.01 18.46
C SER A 410 8.89 -0.95 19.58
N LEU A 411 8.22 -2.04 19.24
CA LEU A 411 7.86 -3.12 20.15
C LEU A 411 8.53 -4.42 19.70
N LEU A 412 9.34 -5.03 20.57
CA LEU A 412 9.93 -6.34 20.32
C LEU A 412 9.14 -7.42 21.06
N ILE A 413 8.83 -8.50 20.34
CA ILE A 413 8.19 -9.70 20.84
C ILE A 413 9.18 -10.87 20.66
N GLY A 414 9.71 -11.37 21.77
CA GLY A 414 10.75 -12.40 21.80
C GLY A 414 12.17 -11.85 21.92
N ASP A 415 13.15 -12.75 21.76
CA ASP A 415 14.59 -12.50 21.97
C ASP A 415 15.43 -12.59 20.68
N LYS A 416 14.83 -12.96 19.55
CA LYS A 416 15.51 -13.20 18.25
C LYS A 416 15.17 -12.19 17.16
N CYS A 417 14.27 -11.27 17.41
CA CYS A 417 13.89 -10.22 16.46
C CYS A 417 14.73 -8.94 16.68
N GLY A 418 14.74 -8.04 15.68
CA GLY A 418 15.44 -6.77 15.77
C GLY A 418 14.54 -5.60 15.35
N ALA A 419 14.60 -4.51 16.11
CA ALA A 419 13.99 -3.23 15.75
C ALA A 419 15.08 -2.15 15.68
N HIS A 420 15.12 -1.40 14.58
CA HIS A 420 16.14 -0.41 14.28
C HIS A 420 15.49 0.91 13.90
N THR A 421 16.01 2.02 14.43
CA THR A 421 15.51 3.36 14.13
C THR A 421 16.66 4.21 13.59
N VAL A 422 16.55 4.69 12.35
CA VAL A 422 17.58 5.45 11.63
C VAL A 422 17.02 6.79 11.16
N PRO A 423 17.00 7.83 12.03
CA PRO A 423 16.50 9.15 11.67
C PRO A 423 17.58 10.01 11.01
N TYR A 424 17.17 10.79 10.02
CA TYR A 424 17.97 11.84 9.39
C TYR A 424 17.27 13.18 9.58
N ILE A 425 17.98 14.15 10.15
CA ILE A 425 17.45 15.50 10.38
C ILE A 425 18.42 16.50 9.77
N GLU A 426 17.93 17.30 8.82
CA GLU A 426 18.70 18.34 8.13
C GLU A 426 18.01 19.71 8.28
N ALA A 427 18.37 20.48 9.29
CA ALA A 427 17.84 21.83 9.49
C ALA A 427 18.73 22.90 8.82
N LYS A 428 18.50 23.21 7.54
CA LYS A 428 19.26 24.26 6.81
C LYS A 428 18.66 25.67 6.96
N ASN A 429 17.80 25.89 7.96
CA ASN A 429 17.19 27.17 8.29
C ASN A 429 17.17 27.33 9.83
N SER A 430 17.58 28.50 10.34
CA SER A 430 17.73 28.76 11.78
C SER A 430 16.42 28.91 12.55
N SER A 431 15.30 29.11 11.86
CA SER A 431 13.97 29.21 12.47
C SER A 431 13.21 27.88 12.51
N ALA A 432 13.83 26.79 12.04
CA ALA A 432 13.20 25.47 12.05
C ALA A 432 13.17 24.88 13.47
N THR A 433 12.06 24.23 13.83
CA THR A 433 11.89 23.52 15.11
C THR A 433 11.53 22.07 14.83
N PHE A 434 12.51 21.17 14.99
CA PHE A 434 12.37 19.74 14.72
C PHE A 434 12.58 18.94 16.01
N GLU A 435 11.57 18.16 16.38
CA GLU A 435 11.57 17.29 17.55
C GLU A 435 11.48 15.82 17.09
N HIS A 436 12.35 14.97 17.64
CA HIS A 436 12.37 13.55 17.34
C HIS A 436 12.52 12.74 18.62
N GLU A 437 11.56 11.87 18.86
CA GLU A 437 11.53 10.92 19.97
C GLU A 437 11.48 9.50 19.40
N ALA A 438 12.26 8.60 20.00
CA ALA A 438 12.22 7.19 19.65
C ALA A 438 12.24 6.33 20.91
N THR A 439 11.25 5.44 21.04
CA THR A 439 11.12 4.55 22.20
C THR A 439 11.21 3.10 21.74
N THR A 440 11.93 2.27 22.47
CA THR A 440 11.94 0.82 22.24
C THR A 440 11.43 0.13 23.49
N SER A 441 10.39 -0.67 23.31
CA SER A 441 9.69 -1.37 24.37
C SER A 441 9.70 -2.88 24.11
N LYS A 442 9.67 -3.65 25.19
CA LYS A 442 9.33 -5.08 25.17
C LYS A 442 8.00 -5.25 25.88
N ILE A 443 7.24 -6.26 25.50
CA ILE A 443 6.04 -6.60 26.26
C ILE A 443 6.48 -7.07 27.66
N SER A 444 5.99 -6.40 28.69
CA SER A 444 6.30 -6.73 30.09
C SER A 444 5.66 -8.06 30.47
N GLU A 445 6.46 -8.96 31.07
CA GLU A 445 5.97 -10.23 31.62
C GLU A 445 4.90 -10.00 32.69
N ASP A 446 5.04 -8.95 33.52
CA ASP A 446 4.05 -8.59 34.54
C ASP A 446 2.71 -8.17 33.90
N VAL A 447 2.75 -7.44 32.78
CA VAL A 447 1.54 -7.05 32.04
C VAL A 447 0.86 -8.27 31.45
N LEU A 448 1.62 -9.19 30.86
CA LEU A 448 1.07 -10.44 30.33
C LEU A 448 0.49 -11.31 31.44
N PHE A 449 1.23 -11.50 32.53
CA PHE A 449 0.78 -12.25 33.70
C PHE A 449 -0.51 -11.66 34.28
N TYR A 450 -0.59 -10.33 34.39
CA TYR A 450 -1.79 -9.64 34.85
C TYR A 450 -2.99 -9.91 33.94
N CYS A 451 -2.83 -9.78 32.62
CA CYS A 451 -3.90 -10.10 31.66
C CYS A 451 -4.36 -11.55 31.75
N ILE A 452 -3.42 -12.50 31.84
CA ILE A 452 -3.72 -13.93 31.94
C ILE A 452 -4.43 -14.26 33.26
N GLN A 453 -4.02 -13.63 34.37
CA GLN A 453 -4.69 -13.78 35.66
C GLN A 453 -6.15 -13.29 35.62
N ARG A 454 -6.49 -12.37 34.70
CA ARG A 454 -7.86 -11.90 34.46
C ARG A 454 -8.67 -12.80 33.51
N GLY A 455 -8.12 -13.93 33.10
CA GLY A 455 -8.81 -14.94 32.29
C GLY A 455 -8.61 -14.79 30.78
N LEU A 456 -7.73 -13.88 30.33
CA LEU A 456 -7.33 -13.81 28.92
C LEU A 456 -6.35 -14.94 28.59
N SER A 457 -6.43 -15.48 27.39
CA SER A 457 -5.35 -16.30 26.85
C SER A 457 -4.09 -15.46 26.64
N GLN A 458 -2.94 -16.11 26.49
CA GLN A 458 -1.68 -15.43 26.19
C GLN A 458 -1.74 -14.63 24.88
N GLU A 459 -2.42 -15.17 23.87
CA GLU A 459 -2.63 -14.50 22.58
C GLU A 459 -3.55 -13.29 22.71
N GLU A 460 -4.65 -13.42 23.46
CA GLU A 460 -5.57 -12.31 23.73
C GLU A 460 -4.88 -11.18 24.52
N ALA A 461 -4.02 -11.54 25.49
CA ALA A 461 -3.23 -10.59 26.26
C ALA A 461 -2.25 -9.80 25.36
N VAL A 462 -1.52 -10.48 24.48
CA VAL A 462 -0.62 -9.84 23.52
C VAL A 462 -1.39 -8.95 22.56
N GLY A 463 -2.51 -9.45 22.01
CA GLY A 463 -3.40 -8.67 21.14
C GLY A 463 -3.89 -7.39 21.81
N LEU A 464 -4.27 -7.44 23.10
CA LEU A 464 -4.71 -6.26 23.86
C LEU A 464 -3.58 -5.22 24.00
N VAL A 465 -2.38 -5.65 24.40
CA VAL A 465 -1.22 -4.75 24.58
C VAL A 465 -0.82 -4.11 23.26
N VAL A 466 -0.75 -4.90 22.20
CA VAL A 466 -0.37 -4.43 20.86
C VAL A 466 -1.41 -3.44 20.33
N ASN A 467 -2.70 -3.72 20.46
CA ASN A 467 -3.77 -2.79 20.07
C ASN A 467 -3.68 -1.46 20.83
N GLY A 468 -3.33 -1.50 22.11
CA GLY A 468 -3.04 -0.30 22.90
C GLY A 468 -1.83 0.48 22.36
N PHE A 469 -0.76 -0.22 21.99
CA PHE A 469 0.47 0.36 21.45
C PHE A 469 0.26 1.10 20.12
N VAL A 470 -0.57 0.54 19.23
CA VAL A 470 -0.81 1.09 17.89
C VAL A 470 -2.03 2.02 17.78
N LYS A 471 -2.73 2.28 18.89
CA LYS A 471 -3.98 3.04 18.94
C LYS A 471 -3.91 4.39 18.22
N ASP A 472 -2.83 5.15 18.39
CA ASP A 472 -2.68 6.49 17.82
C ASP A 472 -2.72 6.50 16.29
N VAL A 473 -2.28 5.40 15.66
CA VAL A 473 -2.31 5.23 14.20
C VAL A 473 -3.67 4.71 13.74
N LEU A 474 -4.25 3.74 14.45
CA LEU A 474 -5.57 3.19 14.12
C LEU A 474 -6.67 4.26 14.13
N GLN A 475 -6.56 5.25 15.01
CA GLN A 475 -7.50 6.38 15.08
C GLN A 475 -7.45 7.30 13.84
N GLN A 476 -6.43 7.19 12.99
CA GLN A 476 -6.30 7.95 11.75
C GLN A 476 -6.88 7.23 10.54
N LEU A 477 -7.27 5.96 10.68
CA LEU A 477 -7.99 5.21 9.65
C LEU A 477 -9.50 5.48 9.73
N PRO A 478 -10.23 5.39 8.61
CA PRO A 478 -11.68 5.31 8.67
C PRO A 478 -12.12 4.08 9.48
N MET A 479 -13.23 4.21 10.21
CA MET A 479 -13.68 3.22 11.21
C MET A 479 -13.74 1.78 10.68
N GLU A 480 -14.29 1.60 9.48
CA GLU A 480 -14.45 0.28 8.84
C GLU A 480 -13.09 -0.41 8.65
N PHE A 481 -12.08 0.34 8.21
CA PHE A 481 -10.71 -0.16 7.99
C PHE A 481 -9.91 -0.27 9.28
N ALA A 482 -10.20 0.55 10.29
CA ALA A 482 -9.59 0.40 11.60
C ALA A 482 -9.94 -0.96 12.22
N VAL A 483 -11.19 -1.41 12.07
CA VAL A 483 -11.64 -2.74 12.54
C VAL A 483 -10.97 -3.88 11.75
N GLU A 484 -10.83 -3.73 10.43
CA GLU A 484 -10.13 -4.70 9.60
C GLU A 484 -8.64 -4.78 9.97
N ALA A 485 -7.97 -3.64 10.10
CA ALA A 485 -6.59 -3.54 10.52
C ALA A 485 -6.36 -4.22 11.89
N GLN A 486 -7.23 -4.00 12.87
CA GLN A 486 -7.13 -4.67 14.18
C GLN A 486 -7.16 -6.20 14.06
N LYS A 487 -8.04 -6.74 13.22
CA LYS A 487 -8.11 -8.19 12.98
C LYS A 487 -6.83 -8.71 12.31
N LEU A 488 -6.32 -7.99 11.31
CA LEU A 488 -5.08 -8.34 10.61
C LEU A 488 -3.86 -8.33 11.54
N ILE A 489 -3.79 -7.34 12.43
CA ILE A 489 -2.74 -7.23 13.45
C ILE A 489 -2.76 -8.45 14.37
N SER A 490 -3.94 -8.84 14.87
CA SER A 490 -4.08 -10.02 15.74
C SER A 490 -3.65 -11.31 15.03
N ILE A 491 -4.08 -11.50 13.77
CA ILE A 491 -3.72 -12.70 12.99
C ILE A 491 -2.21 -12.76 12.71
N SER A 492 -1.58 -11.62 12.37
CA SER A 492 -0.15 -11.56 12.07
C SER A 492 0.74 -11.91 13.27
N LEU A 493 0.19 -11.80 14.47
CA LEU A 493 0.88 -12.02 15.74
C LEU A 493 0.53 -13.36 16.40
N GLU A 494 -0.43 -14.10 15.84
CA GLU A 494 -0.76 -15.46 16.26
C GLU A 494 0.49 -16.36 16.10
N GLY A 495 0.76 -17.22 17.09
CA GLY A 495 1.96 -18.08 17.11
C GLY A 495 3.32 -17.35 17.26
N SER A 496 3.34 -16.01 17.33
CA SER A 496 4.59 -15.21 17.45
C SER A 496 5.14 -15.18 18.88
N VAL A 497 4.40 -15.76 19.82
CA VAL A 497 4.66 -15.74 21.25
C VAL A 497 4.99 -17.17 21.68
N GLY A 498 6.22 -17.60 21.38
CA GLY A 498 6.71 -18.95 21.65
C GLY A 498 8.22 -19.05 21.46
#